data_AF-A0A2H0L433-F1
#
_entry.id   AF-A0A2H0L433-F1
#
_cell.length_a   1.000
_cell.length_b   1.000
_cell.length_c   1.000
_cell.angle_alpha   90.00
_cell.angle_beta   90.00
_cell.angle_gamma   90.00
#
_symmetry.space_group_name_H-M   'P 1'
#
loop_
_entity.id
_entity.type
_entity.pdbx_description
1 polymer ?
#
loop_
_entity_poly.entity_id
_entity_poly.type
_entity_poly.pdbx_seq_one_letter_code
_entity_poly.pdbx_strand_id
1 'polypeptide(L)'
;FTSASITTAVDLTQAQTIGDTSVAIGKAVKLKSGSSGTAIKITNAAVSSAQVEISDNTTVMAPTGWAGTIQPPKTGSSTGTAPSGFSVSNTVIDVGDPGVTLLFDKPVKVTLSGVTGSVAYKPSGSSAWHTITTTCDSATNPNNISFPGECAIQSGSDTIIWTYHFTSFASITATPAPSNGSSGSSYSGTPVITYVPINQSITINQGTNQTSSSTVVLSLSADRMIAEYAPLEMRIGNDSSLIGSTWITYSPSVSWTLASGTGTRTVYVQFRNKNGISVVASDSIQVIAFGESAPETQEQITPELAPEPQVLGARVYADGTLIRGTDKKIYAIKNQALHHIASLDELRRSYAGMPIIDVSDSVISGYGIVAGAKIYGIGELIRGSDKKIYAITKTGKHHVLSLEELARDYFQKLIHNVPDSVIAQY
;
A
#
# COMPACT_ATOMS: atom_id res chain seq x y z
N PHE A 1 10.38 -12.80 -2.16
CA PHE A 1 9.52 -12.75 -0.96
C PHE A 1 9.84 -13.95 -0.09
N THR A 2 10.83 -13.86 0.80
CA THR A 2 11.03 -14.91 1.81
C THR A 2 10.05 -14.66 2.94
N SER A 3 9.16 -15.63 3.13
CA SER A 3 8.02 -15.69 4.04
C SER A 3 8.27 -15.02 5.40
N ALA A 4 7.53 -13.95 5.67
CA ALA A 4 7.15 -13.60 7.02
C ALA A 4 6.33 -14.77 7.58
N SER A 5 6.75 -15.37 8.69
CA SER A 5 6.05 -16.50 9.28
C SER A 5 5.03 -15.97 10.28
N ILE A 6 3.88 -15.54 9.77
CA ILE A 6 2.71 -15.31 10.62
C ILE A 6 2.17 -16.67 11.04
N THR A 7 1.89 -16.85 12.33
CA THR A 7 1.46 -18.14 12.91
C THR A 7 0.04 -18.54 12.52
N THR A 8 -0.72 -17.64 11.89
CA THR A 8 -2.04 -17.86 11.31
C THR A 8 -1.99 -17.78 9.79
N ALA A 9 -2.90 -18.48 9.11
CA ALA A 9 -3.05 -18.53 7.65
C ALA A 9 -3.52 -17.19 7.04
N VAL A 10 -2.77 -16.12 7.27
CA VAL A 10 -3.02 -14.79 6.73
C VAL A 10 -2.51 -14.73 5.30
N ASP A 11 -3.39 -14.41 4.36
CA ASP A 11 -3.03 -14.20 2.97
C ASP A 11 -2.41 -12.80 2.79
N LEU A 12 -1.09 -12.74 2.79
CA LEU A 12 -0.32 -11.51 2.61
C LEU A 12 -0.29 -11.00 1.17
N THR A 13 -0.93 -11.71 0.23
CA THR A 13 -1.14 -11.19 -1.13
C THR A 13 -2.33 -10.23 -1.19
N GLN A 14 -3.20 -10.26 -0.17
CA GLN A 14 -4.28 -9.30 0.01
C GLN A 14 -3.86 -8.16 0.93
N ALA A 15 -4.47 -7.00 0.71
CA ALA A 15 -4.25 -5.84 1.56
C ALA A 15 -4.84 -6.09 2.95
N GLN A 16 -4.13 -5.63 3.98
CA GLN A 16 -4.52 -5.77 5.38
C GLN A 16 -5.23 -4.50 5.83
N THR A 17 -6.31 -4.64 6.59
CA THR A 17 -7.06 -3.48 7.11
C THR A 17 -6.55 -3.11 8.50
N ILE A 18 -6.16 -1.85 8.68
CA ILE A 18 -5.71 -1.28 9.95
C ILE A 18 -6.55 -0.03 10.17
N GLY A 19 -7.44 -0.05 11.16
CA GLY A 19 -8.46 0.99 11.32
C GLY A 19 -9.31 1.12 10.05
N ASP A 20 -9.26 2.31 9.43
CA ASP A 20 -9.92 2.67 8.17
C ASP A 20 -8.99 2.64 6.95
N THR A 21 -7.74 2.18 7.10
CA THR A 21 -6.74 2.15 6.02
C THR A 21 -6.47 0.73 5.52
N SER A 22 -6.37 0.58 4.20
CA SER A 22 -5.97 -0.67 3.55
C SER A 22 -4.48 -0.63 3.20
N VAL A 23 -3.72 -1.63 3.66
CA VAL A 23 -2.26 -1.69 3.54
C VAL A 23 -1.86 -2.91 2.70
N ALA A 24 -1.48 -2.67 1.45
CA ALA A 24 -0.91 -3.70 0.58
C ALA A 24 0.57 -3.94 0.92
N ILE A 25 0.95 -5.21 1.08
CA ILE A 25 2.33 -5.59 1.40
C ILE A 25 3.12 -5.71 0.09
N GLY A 26 4.07 -4.79 -0.11
CA GLY A 26 4.97 -4.78 -1.27
C GLY A 26 6.42 -5.09 -0.92
N LYS A 27 6.81 -4.94 0.35
CA LYS A 27 8.16 -5.18 0.87
C LYS A 27 8.09 -5.94 2.18
N ALA A 28 9.08 -6.79 2.41
CA ALA A 28 9.28 -7.48 3.68
C ALA A 28 10.78 -7.49 4.01
N VAL A 29 11.14 -7.06 5.22
CA VAL A 29 12.52 -6.95 5.70
C VAL A 29 12.62 -7.62 7.07
N LYS A 30 13.50 -8.62 7.19
CA LYS A 30 13.73 -9.30 8.46
C LYS A 30 14.75 -8.53 9.29
N LEU A 31 14.36 -8.14 10.49
CA LEU A 31 15.22 -7.47 11.45
C LEU A 31 16.10 -8.48 12.19
N LYS A 32 17.34 -8.06 12.47
CA LYS A 32 18.32 -8.79 13.26
C LYS A 32 18.86 -7.85 14.32
N SER A 33 18.73 -8.22 15.59
CA SER A 33 19.23 -7.38 16.69
C SER A 33 20.75 -7.45 16.89
N GLY A 34 21.43 -8.35 16.18
CA GLY A 34 22.86 -8.63 16.33
C GLY A 34 23.16 -9.64 17.45
N SER A 35 22.20 -9.92 18.33
CA SER A 35 22.32 -10.88 19.42
C SER A 35 21.05 -11.74 19.51
N SER A 36 21.19 -13.04 19.27
CA SER A 36 20.07 -13.97 19.21
C SER A 36 19.13 -13.83 20.43
N GLY A 37 17.85 -13.59 20.16
CA GLY A 37 16.81 -13.47 21.19
C GLY A 37 16.79 -12.14 21.95
N THR A 38 17.70 -11.21 21.66
CA THR A 38 17.70 -9.88 22.28
C THR A 38 16.79 -8.93 21.50
N ALA A 39 15.85 -8.27 22.18
CA ALA A 39 14.97 -7.30 21.53
C ALA A 39 15.74 -6.05 21.05
N ILE A 40 15.36 -5.52 19.90
CA ILE A 40 15.80 -4.22 19.40
C ILE A 40 15.00 -3.16 20.17
N LYS A 41 15.71 -2.28 20.89
CA LYS A 41 15.10 -1.13 21.56
C LYS A 41 15.28 0.13 20.73
N ILE A 42 14.18 0.81 20.45
CA ILE A 42 14.17 2.09 19.72
C ILE A 42 13.68 3.15 20.69
N THR A 43 14.53 4.14 20.95
CA THR A 43 14.26 5.26 21.85
C THR A 43 14.58 6.57 21.16
N ASN A 44 14.01 7.66 21.67
CA ASN A 44 14.34 9.01 21.25
C ASN A 44 14.55 9.88 22.48
N ALA A 45 15.73 10.47 22.63
CA ALA A 45 16.03 11.34 23.76
C ALA A 45 15.11 12.57 23.85
N ALA A 46 14.57 13.04 22.71
CA ALA A 46 13.61 14.14 22.67
C ALA A 46 12.20 13.75 23.14
N VAL A 47 11.90 12.44 23.22
CA VAL A 47 10.60 11.89 23.60
C VAL A 47 10.82 10.74 24.57
N SER A 48 11.27 11.08 25.78
CA SER A 48 11.53 10.12 26.85
C SER A 48 10.26 9.41 27.37
N SER A 49 9.08 9.95 27.05
CA SER A 49 7.79 9.35 27.38
C SER A 49 7.40 8.17 26.48
N ALA A 50 8.23 7.77 25.51
CA ALA A 50 7.95 6.63 24.66
C ALA A 50 9.19 5.78 24.33
N GLN A 51 8.99 4.47 24.32
CA GLN A 51 9.98 3.50 23.86
C GLN A 51 9.32 2.36 23.11
N VAL A 52 10.07 1.75 22.20
CA VAL A 52 9.61 0.65 21.35
C VAL A 52 10.57 -0.51 21.48
N GLU A 53 10.04 -1.72 21.66
CA GLU A 53 10.80 -2.97 21.67
C GLU A 53 10.29 -3.91 20.58
N ILE A 54 11.19 -4.35 19.71
CA ILE A 54 10.92 -5.30 18.63
C ILE A 54 11.72 -6.57 18.90
N SER A 55 11.05 -7.71 19.03
CA SER A 55 11.74 -8.99 19.25
C SER A 55 12.72 -9.32 18.12
N ASP A 56 13.81 -10.02 18.43
CA ASP A 56 14.74 -10.49 17.39
C ASP A 56 14.02 -11.37 16.35
N ASN A 57 14.53 -11.36 15.13
CA ASN A 57 13.96 -12.09 13.99
C ASN A 57 12.49 -11.72 13.69
N THR A 58 12.07 -10.49 13.98
CA THR A 58 10.78 -9.95 13.52
C THR A 58 10.92 -9.44 12.09
N THR A 59 9.94 -9.72 11.24
CA THR A 59 9.85 -9.24 9.87
C THR A 59 8.95 -8.01 9.82
N VAL A 60 9.48 -6.90 9.32
CA VAL A 60 8.69 -5.71 8.98
C VAL A 60 8.14 -5.90 7.57
N MET A 61 6.84 -5.70 7.41
CA MET A 61 6.11 -5.74 6.15
C MET A 61 5.58 -4.33 5.86
N ALA A 62 5.70 -3.87 4.62
CA ALA A 62 5.35 -2.50 4.28
C ALA A 62 4.89 -2.37 2.82
N PRO A 63 4.20 -1.27 2.47
CA PRO A 63 3.95 -0.92 1.08
C PRO A 63 5.23 -0.72 0.25
N THR A 64 5.09 -0.78 -1.08
CA THR A 64 6.22 -0.57 -2.02
C THR A 64 6.89 0.80 -1.86
N GLY A 65 6.13 1.81 -1.40
CA GLY A 65 6.61 3.17 -1.16
C GLY A 65 7.54 3.33 0.05
N TRP A 66 7.63 2.34 0.94
CA TRP A 66 8.48 2.43 2.13
C TRP A 66 9.98 2.50 1.77
N ALA A 67 10.71 3.45 2.35
CA ALA A 67 12.15 3.64 2.11
C ALA A 67 13.05 2.65 2.87
N GLY A 68 12.48 1.78 3.71
CA GLY A 68 13.27 0.86 4.55
C GLY A 68 13.72 1.46 5.89
N THR A 69 13.17 2.63 6.25
CA THR A 69 13.52 3.35 7.48
C THR A 69 12.39 3.24 8.51
N ILE A 70 12.75 2.99 9.77
CA ILE A 70 11.83 3.08 10.91
C ILE A 70 12.25 4.32 11.70
N GLN A 71 11.39 5.33 11.76
CA GLN A 71 11.63 6.50 12.61
C GLN A 71 11.43 6.10 14.07
N PRO A 72 12.33 6.55 14.97
CA PRO A 72 12.14 6.35 16.41
C PRO A 72 10.90 7.13 16.88
N PRO A 73 10.37 6.80 18.07
CA PRO A 73 9.25 7.53 18.65
C PRO A 73 9.48 9.04 18.59
N LYS A 74 8.50 9.78 18.07
CA LYS A 74 8.53 11.24 18.02
C LYS A 74 7.18 11.79 18.48
N THR A 75 7.15 13.04 18.92
CA THR A 75 5.90 13.72 19.24
C THR A 75 5.08 13.85 17.96
N GLY A 76 3.87 13.32 17.98
CA GLY A 76 2.92 13.40 16.87
C GLY A 76 1.92 14.53 17.04
N SER A 77 0.88 14.51 16.19
CA SER A 77 -0.18 15.51 16.17
C SER A 77 -1.52 14.91 16.60
N SER A 78 -2.26 15.60 17.46
CA SER A 78 -3.63 15.21 17.86
C SER A 78 -4.70 15.49 16.80
N THR A 79 -4.30 15.99 15.63
CA THR A 79 -5.21 16.25 14.50
C THR A 79 -5.94 14.98 14.03
N GLY A 80 -7.12 15.18 13.45
CA GLY A 80 -7.99 14.12 12.99
C GLY A 80 -9.26 14.01 13.83
N THR A 81 -10.13 13.09 13.43
CA THR A 81 -11.40 12.79 14.07
C THR A 81 -11.16 11.86 15.24
N ALA A 82 -11.42 12.34 16.45
CA ALA A 82 -11.33 11.52 17.67
C ALA A 82 -12.37 10.39 17.67
N PRO A 83 -12.14 9.28 18.38
CA PRO A 83 -13.14 8.23 18.53
C PRO A 83 -14.39 8.79 19.21
N SER A 84 -15.57 8.28 18.85
CA SER A 84 -16.84 8.74 19.42
C SER A 84 -16.82 8.67 20.96
N GLY A 85 -17.18 9.77 21.62
CA GLY A 85 -17.16 9.87 23.08
C GLY A 85 -15.77 10.10 23.69
N PHE A 86 -14.77 10.42 22.87
CA PHE A 86 -13.41 10.72 23.32
C PHE A 86 -12.87 11.99 22.65
N SER A 87 -11.86 12.58 23.30
CA SER A 87 -10.97 13.59 22.74
C SER A 87 -9.55 13.06 22.79
N VAL A 88 -8.77 13.33 21.75
CA VAL A 88 -7.34 12.98 21.72
C VAL A 88 -6.58 13.95 22.61
N SER A 89 -5.83 13.41 23.57
CA SER A 89 -5.02 14.19 24.50
C SER A 89 -3.73 14.69 23.84
N ASN A 90 -2.95 15.50 24.58
CA ASN A 90 -1.69 16.06 24.05
C ASN A 90 -0.56 15.01 23.93
N THR A 91 -0.68 13.85 24.58
CA THR A 91 0.31 12.78 24.44
C THR A 91 0.02 12.00 23.18
N VAL A 92 0.66 12.39 22.08
CA VAL A 92 0.63 11.69 20.79
C VAL A 92 2.05 11.32 20.40
N ILE A 93 2.25 10.05 20.07
CA ILE A 93 3.54 9.46 19.71
C ILE A 93 3.43 8.84 18.32
N ASP A 94 4.16 9.37 17.36
CA ASP A 94 4.33 8.73 16.05
C ASP A 94 5.50 7.75 16.11
N VAL A 95 5.29 6.54 15.59
CA VAL A 95 6.33 5.52 15.44
C VAL A 95 6.28 4.99 14.01
N GLY A 96 7.43 4.63 13.43
CA GLY A 96 7.48 3.98 12.12
C GLY A 96 7.72 4.98 10.99
N ASP A 97 6.80 5.07 10.04
CA ASP A 97 6.96 5.92 8.86
C ASP A 97 5.77 6.88 8.72
N PRO A 98 5.99 8.18 8.43
CA PRO A 98 4.90 9.14 8.34
C PRO A 98 4.03 8.94 7.08
N GLY A 99 4.56 8.32 6.03
CA GLY A 99 3.87 8.15 4.75
C GLY A 99 3.28 6.76 4.51
N VAL A 100 3.63 5.76 5.35
CA VAL A 100 3.07 4.41 5.25
C VAL A 100 2.88 3.76 6.62
N THR A 101 1.87 2.91 6.74
CA THR A 101 1.71 2.04 7.92
C THR A 101 2.62 0.82 7.76
N LEU A 102 3.47 0.57 8.76
CA LEU A 102 4.33 -0.61 8.80
C LEU A 102 3.65 -1.72 9.58
N LEU A 103 3.76 -2.95 9.09
CA LEU A 103 3.22 -4.15 9.71
C LEU A 103 4.35 -5.07 10.20
N PHE A 104 4.05 -5.94 11.15
CA PHE A 104 5.01 -6.88 11.73
C PHE A 104 4.45 -8.30 11.70
N ASP A 105 5.33 -9.30 11.55
CA ASP A 105 4.91 -10.71 11.62
C ASP A 105 4.79 -11.24 13.06
N LYS A 106 5.32 -10.49 14.02
CA LYS A 106 5.20 -10.67 15.46
C LYS A 106 4.79 -9.35 16.08
N PRO A 107 4.02 -9.37 17.19
CA PRO A 107 3.60 -8.13 17.81
C PRO A 107 4.83 -7.42 18.41
N VAL A 108 4.84 -6.10 18.31
CA VAL A 108 5.87 -5.21 18.83
C VAL A 108 5.32 -4.46 20.04
N LYS A 109 6.19 -4.13 20.99
CA LYS A 109 5.83 -3.49 22.24
C LYS A 109 6.10 -2.00 22.15
N VAL A 110 5.09 -1.18 22.35
CA VAL A 110 5.18 0.28 22.52
C VAL A 110 4.87 0.59 23.99
N THR A 111 5.75 1.30 24.68
CA THR A 111 5.49 1.76 26.05
C THR A 111 5.31 3.26 26.03
N LEU A 112 4.21 3.75 26.60
CA LEU A 112 3.90 5.17 26.80
C LEU A 112 4.02 5.47 28.30
N SER A 113 5.11 6.10 28.70
CA SER A 113 5.41 6.37 30.11
C SER A 113 4.60 7.54 30.64
N GLY A 114 4.04 7.38 31.85
CA GLY A 114 3.15 8.36 32.46
C GLY A 114 1.77 8.47 31.82
N VAL A 115 1.42 7.57 30.90
CA VAL A 115 0.09 7.50 30.29
C VAL A 115 -0.77 6.49 31.04
N THR A 116 -1.95 6.95 31.46
CA THR A 116 -2.97 6.12 32.09
C THR A 116 -4.30 6.28 31.36
N GLY A 117 -5.16 5.26 31.44
CA GLY A 117 -6.50 5.29 30.85
C GLY A 117 -6.54 4.78 29.41
N SER A 118 -7.53 5.25 28.65
CA SER A 118 -7.77 4.77 27.29
C SER A 118 -6.73 5.30 26.31
N VAL A 119 -6.38 4.46 25.33
CA VAL A 119 -5.46 4.80 24.24
C VAL A 119 -6.08 4.51 22.88
N ALA A 120 -5.59 5.19 21.86
CA ALA A 120 -6.01 5.05 20.48
C ALA A 120 -4.79 4.97 19.55
N TYR A 121 -5.03 4.50 18.33
CA TYR A 121 -4.07 4.60 17.24
C TYR A 121 -4.67 5.30 16.02
N LYS A 122 -3.82 5.82 15.14
CA LYS A 122 -4.21 6.40 13.85
C LYS A 122 -3.21 5.96 12.76
N PRO A 123 -3.65 5.15 11.78
CA PRO A 123 -2.81 4.72 10.66
C PRO A 123 -2.26 5.88 9.84
N SER A 124 -1.11 5.68 9.21
CA SER A 124 -0.61 6.67 8.23
C SER A 124 -1.58 6.76 7.05
N GLY A 125 -1.88 8.00 6.63
CA GLY A 125 -2.88 8.29 5.60
C GLY A 125 -4.31 8.42 6.11
N SER A 126 -4.58 8.05 7.37
CA SER A 126 -5.91 8.20 7.99
C SER A 126 -6.08 9.56 8.67
N SER A 127 -7.31 10.08 8.66
CA SER A 127 -7.74 11.17 9.53
C SER A 127 -8.48 10.70 10.78
N ALA A 128 -8.80 9.41 10.92
CA ALA A 128 -9.61 8.87 12.00
C ALA A 128 -8.75 8.17 13.07
N TRP A 129 -9.00 8.53 14.33
CA TRP A 129 -8.45 7.81 15.47
C TRP A 129 -9.33 6.62 15.82
N HIS A 130 -8.70 5.48 16.12
CA HIS A 130 -9.33 4.22 16.48
C HIS A 130 -8.95 3.86 17.91
N THR A 131 -9.95 3.65 18.77
CA THR A 131 -9.71 3.24 20.16
C THR A 131 -9.13 1.82 20.21
N ILE A 132 -8.09 1.61 21.01
CA ILE A 132 -7.60 0.28 21.35
C ILE A 132 -8.53 -0.29 22.42
N THR A 133 -9.42 -1.21 22.03
CA THR A 133 -10.45 -1.76 22.91
C THR A 133 -10.02 -3.06 23.59
N THR A 134 -9.07 -3.78 22.99
CA THR A 134 -8.55 -5.04 23.53
C THR A 134 -7.61 -4.77 24.69
N THR A 135 -7.93 -5.31 25.86
CA THR A 135 -7.00 -5.36 26.99
C THR A 135 -6.01 -6.50 26.80
N CYS A 136 -4.69 -6.28 26.88
CA CYS A 136 -3.73 -7.38 26.79
C CYS A 136 -3.88 -8.35 27.97
N ASP A 137 -3.74 -9.65 27.72
CA ASP A 137 -3.69 -10.68 28.76
C ASP A 137 -2.33 -10.72 29.50
N SER A 138 -1.28 -10.13 28.93
CA SER A 138 0.07 -10.03 29.50
C SER A 138 0.77 -8.74 29.09
N ALA A 139 1.52 -8.15 30.03
CA ALA A 139 2.37 -6.99 29.78
C ALA A 139 3.67 -7.32 29.04
N THR A 140 4.11 -8.59 29.06
CA THR A 140 5.41 -9.01 28.53
C THR A 140 5.33 -9.86 27.27
N ASN A 141 4.23 -10.58 27.06
CA ASN A 141 4.01 -11.39 25.86
C ASN A 141 2.52 -11.79 25.77
N PRO A 142 1.66 -10.96 25.16
CA PRO A 142 0.24 -11.26 25.07
C PRO A 142 -0.07 -12.28 23.99
N ASN A 143 -1.07 -13.12 24.25
CA ASN A 143 -1.53 -14.15 23.31
C ASN A 143 -2.95 -13.88 22.77
N ASN A 144 -3.63 -12.86 23.27
CA ASN A 144 -5.00 -12.53 22.92
C ASN A 144 -5.15 -11.53 21.77
N ILE A 145 -4.08 -11.32 20.99
CA ILE A 145 -4.10 -10.49 19.78
C ILE A 145 -3.74 -11.33 18.55
N SER A 146 -4.47 -11.11 17.46
CA SER A 146 -4.20 -11.73 16.16
C SER A 146 -3.76 -10.65 15.18
N PHE A 147 -2.94 -11.02 14.19
CA PHE A 147 -2.52 -10.09 13.14
C PHE A 147 -3.75 -9.59 12.34
N PRO A 148 -3.84 -8.28 11.99
CA PRO A 148 -2.91 -7.18 12.27
C PRO A 148 -3.35 -6.31 13.47
N GLY A 149 -3.93 -6.87 14.52
CA GLY A 149 -4.52 -6.13 15.63
C GLY A 149 -3.56 -5.64 16.71
N GLU A 150 -4.16 -5.15 17.80
CA GLU A 150 -3.45 -4.54 18.92
C GLU A 150 -4.20 -4.74 20.24
N CYS A 151 -3.48 -4.58 21.34
CA CYS A 151 -4.04 -4.50 22.69
C CYS A 151 -3.25 -3.51 23.54
N ALA A 152 -3.86 -3.04 24.63
CA ALA A 152 -3.19 -2.21 25.63
C ALA A 152 -3.36 -2.77 27.04
N ILE A 153 -2.40 -2.52 27.92
CA ILE A 153 -2.46 -2.86 29.35
C ILE A 153 -1.74 -1.80 30.19
N GLN A 154 -2.32 -1.46 31.33
CA GLN A 154 -1.70 -0.58 32.30
C GLN A 154 -0.61 -1.32 33.09
N SER A 155 0.57 -0.71 33.21
CA SER A 155 1.68 -1.20 34.03
C SER A 155 2.19 -0.07 34.92
N GLY A 156 1.67 0.00 36.15
CA GLY A 156 1.96 1.12 37.05
C GLY A 156 1.42 2.44 36.49
N SER A 157 2.30 3.43 36.31
CA SER A 157 1.98 4.73 35.71
C SER A 157 1.99 4.73 34.18
N ASP A 158 2.35 3.61 33.56
CA ASP A 158 2.64 3.53 32.13
C ASP A 158 1.60 2.69 31.41
N THR A 159 1.38 2.96 30.13
CA THR A 159 0.59 2.10 29.25
C THR A 159 1.51 1.32 28.33
N ILE A 160 1.33 0.01 28.26
CA ILE A 160 2.01 -0.86 27.30
C ILE A 160 1.00 -1.24 26.21
N ILE A 161 1.37 -1.00 24.96
CA ILE A 161 0.61 -1.39 23.77
C ILE A 161 1.40 -2.50 23.08
N TRP A 162 0.75 -3.62 22.81
CA TRP A 162 1.25 -4.65 21.90
C TRP A 162 0.47 -4.59 20.61
N THR A 163 1.18 -4.46 19.49
CA THR A 163 0.56 -4.17 18.18
C THR A 163 1.30 -4.87 17.06
N TYR A 164 0.60 -5.20 15.98
CA TYR A 164 1.22 -5.66 14.73
C TYR A 164 1.49 -4.51 13.74
N HIS A 165 1.23 -3.26 14.11
CA HIS A 165 1.42 -2.09 13.25
C HIS A 165 2.12 -0.94 13.95
N PHE A 166 2.94 -0.21 13.19
CA PHE A 166 3.40 1.12 13.58
C PHE A 166 2.56 2.19 12.91
N THR A 167 2.05 3.05 13.77
CA THR A 167 1.08 4.11 13.52
C THR A 167 1.32 5.23 14.54
N SER A 168 0.47 6.27 14.54
CA SER A 168 0.42 7.21 15.66
C SER A 168 -0.34 6.59 16.82
N PHE A 169 0.17 6.67 18.04
CA PHE A 169 -0.52 6.26 19.27
C PHE A 169 -0.79 7.46 20.15
N ALA A 170 -1.96 7.53 20.77
CA ALA A 170 -2.32 8.63 21.65
C ALA A 170 -3.06 8.17 22.90
N SER A 171 -2.93 8.93 23.98
CA SER A 171 -3.91 8.84 25.06
C SER A 171 -5.19 9.57 24.65
N ILE A 172 -6.33 9.01 25.06
CA ILE A 172 -7.64 9.59 24.80
C ILE A 172 -8.39 9.74 26.11
N THR A 173 -9.13 10.85 26.23
CA THR A 173 -9.96 11.15 27.40
C THR A 173 -11.41 11.07 27.00
N ALA A 174 -12.24 10.41 27.78
CA ALA A 174 -13.68 10.39 27.54
C ALA A 174 -14.21 11.83 27.53
N THR A 175 -14.91 12.23 26.48
CA THR A 175 -15.62 13.52 26.48
C THR A 175 -16.84 13.37 27.38
N PRO A 176 -17.09 14.34 28.28
CA PRO A 176 -18.33 14.34 29.04
C PRO A 176 -19.50 14.31 28.06
N ALA A 177 -20.45 13.39 28.26
CA ALA A 177 -21.69 13.42 27.51
C ALA A 177 -22.32 14.83 27.64
N PRO A 178 -22.95 15.39 26.60
CA PRO A 178 -23.62 16.67 26.72
C PRO A 178 -24.64 16.59 27.86
N SER A 179 -24.37 17.32 28.93
CA SER A 179 -25.30 17.49 30.02
C SER A 179 -26.47 18.30 29.49
N ASN A 180 -27.58 17.62 29.18
CA ASN A 180 -28.86 18.30 29.07
C ASN A 180 -29.11 19.00 30.41
N GLY A 181 -28.98 20.33 30.40
CA GLY A 181 -29.32 21.16 31.54
C GLY A 181 -30.76 20.94 31.94
N SER A 182 -30.97 20.28 33.06
CA SER A 182 -32.17 20.40 33.87
C SER A 182 -31.76 20.25 35.33
N SER A 183 -32.06 21.28 36.09
CA SER A 183 -31.70 21.47 37.49
C SER A 183 -32.08 20.28 38.37
N GLY A 184 -31.11 19.88 39.21
CA GLY A 184 -31.35 19.32 40.55
C GLY A 184 -32.00 17.93 40.63
N SER A 185 -31.17 16.89 40.76
CA SER A 185 -31.26 15.94 41.88
C SER A 185 -30.21 14.84 41.72
N SER A 186 -29.54 14.54 42.83
CA SER A 186 -28.65 13.41 43.04
C SER A 186 -29.30 12.09 42.60
N TYR A 187 -28.74 11.46 41.58
CA TYR A 187 -29.01 10.06 41.26
C TYR A 187 -27.71 9.34 40.91
N SER A 188 -27.36 8.32 41.70
CA SER A 188 -26.32 7.36 41.37
C SER A 188 -26.81 6.48 40.22
N GLY A 189 -26.46 6.82 38.99
CA GLY A 189 -26.80 6.04 37.81
C GLY A 189 -25.62 5.18 37.36
N THR A 190 -25.79 3.87 37.41
CA THR A 190 -24.99 2.91 36.64
C THR A 190 -25.07 3.25 35.15
N PRO A 191 -23.99 3.04 34.36
CA PRO A 191 -24.03 3.32 32.92
C PRO A 191 -25.05 2.41 32.24
N VAL A 192 -26.04 3.00 31.59
CA VAL A 192 -26.99 2.29 30.73
C VAL A 192 -26.25 1.85 29.48
N ILE A 193 -25.92 0.56 29.37
CA ILE A 193 -25.32 -0.02 28.18
C ILE A 193 -26.39 -0.07 27.08
N THR A 194 -26.32 0.82 26.10
CA THR A 194 -27.23 0.79 24.95
C THR A 194 -26.68 -0.19 23.90
N TYR A 195 -27.49 -1.17 23.50
CA TYR A 195 -27.13 -2.23 22.53
C TYR A 195 -27.40 -1.85 21.07
N VAL A 196 -27.28 -0.55 20.74
CA VAL A 196 -27.37 -0.04 19.36
C VAL A 196 -26.20 -0.55 18.51
N PRO A 197 -26.33 -0.58 17.16
CA PRO A 197 -25.22 -0.98 16.30
C PRO A 197 -24.02 -0.02 16.45
N ILE A 198 -22.82 -0.57 16.56
CA ILE A 198 -21.54 0.15 16.77
C ILE A 198 -20.51 -0.31 15.72
N ASN A 199 -19.35 0.36 15.63
CA ASN A 199 -18.27 0.00 14.68
C ASN A 199 -18.77 -0.13 13.23
N GLN A 200 -19.51 0.89 12.77
CA GLN A 200 -20.10 0.91 11.45
C GLN A 200 -19.01 1.12 10.39
N SER A 201 -19.00 0.27 9.36
CA SER A 201 -18.07 0.36 8.24
C SER A 201 -18.82 0.33 6.92
N ILE A 202 -18.30 1.11 5.97
CA ILE A 202 -18.69 1.14 4.57
C ILE A 202 -17.41 1.22 3.75
N THR A 203 -17.33 0.44 2.67
CA THR A 203 -16.23 0.49 1.70
C THR A 203 -16.79 0.43 0.29
N ILE A 204 -16.43 1.38 -0.55
CA ILE A 204 -16.84 1.49 -1.95
C ILE A 204 -15.83 0.73 -2.82
N ASN A 205 -16.32 -0.19 -3.65
CA ASN A 205 -15.51 -0.96 -4.62
C ASN A 205 -14.26 -1.60 -4.00
N GLN A 206 -14.38 -2.14 -2.78
CA GLN A 206 -13.24 -2.74 -2.05
C GLN A 206 -12.07 -1.76 -1.77
N GLY A 207 -12.33 -0.45 -1.73
CA GLY A 207 -11.36 0.58 -1.32
C GLY A 207 -10.56 1.19 -2.48
N THR A 208 -11.07 1.11 -3.71
CA THR A 208 -10.42 1.76 -4.86
C THR A 208 -10.49 3.29 -4.75
N ASN A 209 -9.38 3.98 -5.04
CA ASN A 209 -9.32 5.45 -4.96
C ASN A 209 -10.17 6.17 -6.01
N GLN A 210 -10.39 5.56 -7.18
CA GLN A 210 -11.14 6.16 -8.29
C GLN A 210 -12.02 5.13 -9.00
N THR A 211 -13.08 5.60 -9.63
CA THR A 211 -13.95 4.82 -10.52
C THR A 211 -14.42 5.68 -11.68
N SER A 212 -14.61 5.08 -12.85
CA SER A 212 -15.32 5.70 -13.98
C SER A 212 -16.79 5.25 -14.06
N SER A 213 -17.20 4.31 -13.22
CA SER A 213 -18.58 3.80 -13.12
C SER A 213 -19.40 4.61 -12.11
N SER A 214 -20.63 4.96 -12.49
CA SER A 214 -21.64 5.56 -11.59
C SER A 214 -22.29 4.54 -10.63
N THR A 215 -22.11 3.24 -10.91
CA THR A 215 -22.59 2.15 -10.05
C THR A 215 -21.40 1.48 -9.38
N VAL A 216 -21.49 1.30 -8.07
CA VAL A 216 -20.45 0.75 -7.21
C VAL A 216 -20.98 -0.39 -6.35
N VAL A 217 -20.09 -1.18 -5.78
CA VAL A 217 -20.43 -2.18 -4.76
C VAL A 217 -20.01 -1.64 -3.40
N LEU A 218 -20.96 -1.62 -2.46
CA LEU A 218 -20.71 -1.28 -1.06
C LEU A 218 -20.50 -2.56 -0.26
N SER A 219 -19.41 -2.62 0.50
CA SER A 219 -19.20 -3.59 1.57
C SER A 219 -19.54 -2.92 2.90
N LEU A 220 -20.49 -3.48 3.65
CA LEU A 220 -21.13 -2.87 4.81
C LEU A 220 -21.01 -3.78 6.03
N SER A 221 -20.65 -3.22 7.17
CA SER A 221 -20.68 -3.95 8.44
C SER A 221 -21.00 -3.04 9.62
N ALA A 222 -21.55 -3.63 10.67
CA ALA A 222 -21.67 -3.02 11.98
C ALA A 222 -21.80 -4.13 13.03
N ASP A 223 -21.24 -3.91 14.21
CA ASP A 223 -21.44 -4.81 15.34
C ASP A 223 -22.88 -4.76 15.81
N ARG A 224 -23.32 -5.82 16.50
CA ARG A 224 -24.68 -5.97 17.04
C ARG A 224 -25.77 -5.97 15.95
N MET A 225 -25.37 -6.38 14.74
CA MET A 225 -26.26 -6.78 13.65
C MET A 225 -26.49 -8.30 13.67
N ILE A 226 -27.00 -8.81 14.79
CA ILE A 226 -27.28 -10.23 15.04
C ILE A 226 -28.77 -10.50 15.21
N ALA A 227 -29.21 -11.73 14.92
CA ALA A 227 -30.63 -12.10 14.93
C ALA A 227 -31.35 -11.78 16.26
N GLU A 228 -30.64 -11.84 17.39
CA GLU A 228 -31.18 -11.49 18.72
C GLU A 228 -31.70 -10.04 18.78
N TYR A 229 -31.11 -9.13 17.99
CA TYR A 229 -31.48 -7.71 17.97
C TYR A 229 -32.34 -7.32 16.76
N ALA A 230 -32.88 -8.30 16.02
CA ALA A 230 -33.77 -8.05 14.89
C ALA A 230 -35.00 -7.19 15.27
N PRO A 231 -35.55 -6.38 14.35
CA PRO A 231 -35.20 -6.29 12.93
C PRO A 231 -33.84 -5.63 12.69
N LEU A 232 -33.07 -6.18 11.75
CA LEU A 232 -31.77 -5.66 11.35
C LEU A 232 -31.93 -4.90 10.04
N GLU A 233 -31.74 -3.60 10.08
CA GLU A 233 -32.03 -2.73 8.95
C GLU A 233 -30.91 -1.70 8.76
N MET A 234 -30.84 -1.17 7.55
CA MET A 234 -29.92 -0.09 7.18
C MET A 234 -30.60 0.87 6.24
N ARG A 235 -30.11 2.12 6.18
CA ARG A 235 -30.47 3.08 5.14
C ARG A 235 -29.20 3.65 4.55
N ILE A 236 -29.19 3.83 3.24
CA ILE A 236 -28.03 4.26 2.45
C ILE A 236 -28.47 5.46 1.62
N GLY A 237 -27.58 6.44 1.45
CA GLY A 237 -27.87 7.65 0.70
C GLY A 237 -26.60 8.35 0.20
N ASN A 238 -26.78 9.25 -0.77
CA ASN A 238 -25.73 10.14 -1.26
C ASN A 238 -25.70 11.50 -0.52
N ASP A 239 -26.60 11.67 0.46
CA ASP A 239 -26.72 12.86 1.31
C ASP A 239 -26.47 12.48 2.77
N SER A 240 -25.65 13.27 3.47
CA SER A 240 -25.21 12.98 4.83
C SER A 240 -26.33 12.98 5.87
N SER A 241 -27.44 13.66 5.60
CA SER A 241 -28.59 13.70 6.50
C SER A 241 -29.38 12.38 6.49
N LEU A 242 -29.29 11.62 5.39
CA LEU A 242 -30.11 10.43 5.12
C LEU A 242 -31.62 10.68 5.32
N ILE A 243 -32.06 11.94 5.35
CA ILE A 243 -33.46 12.33 5.49
C ILE A 243 -34.20 11.91 4.21
N GLY A 244 -35.31 11.19 4.36
CA GLY A 244 -36.06 10.63 3.23
C GLY A 244 -35.48 9.33 2.64
N SER A 245 -34.31 8.86 3.10
CA SER A 245 -33.79 7.53 2.73
C SER A 245 -34.60 6.43 3.41
N THR A 246 -34.99 5.41 2.66
CA THR A 246 -35.79 4.28 3.17
C THR A 246 -34.92 3.29 3.93
N TRP A 247 -35.44 2.79 5.05
CA TRP A 247 -34.84 1.64 5.74
C TRP A 247 -35.12 0.37 4.95
N ILE A 248 -34.06 -0.38 4.68
CA ILE A 248 -34.06 -1.68 4.01
C ILE A 248 -33.46 -2.73 4.95
N THR A 249 -33.73 -4.01 4.70
CA THR A 249 -33.08 -5.11 5.44
C THR A 249 -31.56 -5.01 5.31
N TYR A 250 -30.86 -5.18 6.43
CA TYR A 250 -29.40 -5.18 6.45
C TYR A 250 -28.83 -6.27 5.53
N SER A 251 -27.90 -5.87 4.66
CA SER A 251 -27.12 -6.74 3.79
C SER A 251 -25.66 -6.30 3.85
N PRO A 252 -24.70 -7.23 4.02
CA PRO A 252 -23.28 -6.89 4.06
C PRO A 252 -22.73 -6.44 2.70
N SER A 253 -23.47 -6.66 1.60
CA SER A 253 -23.10 -6.19 0.27
C SER A 253 -24.31 -5.61 -0.47
N VAL A 254 -24.13 -4.43 -1.07
CA VAL A 254 -25.18 -3.70 -1.80
C VAL A 254 -24.60 -3.07 -3.06
N SER A 255 -25.27 -3.23 -4.20
CA SER A 255 -24.99 -2.40 -5.39
C SER A 255 -25.65 -1.03 -5.22
N TRP A 256 -24.86 0.03 -5.37
CA TRP A 256 -25.29 1.41 -5.11
C TRP A 256 -25.00 2.34 -6.29
N THR A 257 -25.88 3.31 -6.51
CA THR A 257 -25.70 4.33 -7.54
C THR A 257 -25.25 5.64 -6.91
N LEU A 258 -24.07 6.10 -7.29
CA LEU A 258 -23.49 7.36 -6.82
C LEU A 258 -24.30 8.56 -7.32
N ALA A 259 -24.16 9.70 -6.64
CA ALA A 259 -24.64 10.97 -7.16
C ALA A 259 -24.01 11.25 -8.54
N SER A 260 -24.78 11.81 -9.47
CA SER A 260 -24.29 12.11 -10.82
C SER A 260 -23.14 13.12 -10.82
N GLY A 261 -22.21 12.96 -11.76
CA GLY A 261 -21.09 13.87 -11.99
C GLY A 261 -19.72 13.30 -11.59
N THR A 262 -18.67 14.05 -11.90
CA THR A 262 -17.27 13.71 -11.61
C THR A 262 -16.78 14.36 -10.31
N GLY A 263 -15.59 13.97 -9.84
CA GLY A 263 -15.00 14.38 -8.56
C GLY A 263 -15.41 13.48 -7.40
N THR A 264 -15.09 13.90 -6.18
CA THR A 264 -15.39 13.15 -4.96
C THR A 264 -16.89 12.88 -4.84
N ARG A 265 -17.27 11.60 -4.72
CA ARG A 265 -18.63 11.17 -4.36
C ARG A 265 -18.56 10.42 -3.05
N THR A 266 -19.45 10.77 -2.13
CA THR A 266 -19.53 10.17 -0.80
C THR A 266 -20.84 9.40 -0.67
N VAL A 267 -20.78 8.20 -0.11
CA VAL A 267 -21.94 7.39 0.24
C VAL A 267 -22.03 7.30 1.75
N TYR A 268 -23.22 7.50 2.29
CA TYR A 268 -23.51 7.47 3.72
C TYR A 268 -24.39 6.27 4.02
N VAL A 269 -24.16 5.63 5.17
CA VAL A 269 -24.97 4.52 5.68
C VAL A 269 -25.27 4.71 7.16
N GLN A 270 -26.44 4.25 7.58
CA GLN A 270 -26.81 4.14 8.97
C GLN A 270 -27.50 2.81 9.21
N PHE A 271 -27.20 2.17 10.34
CA PHE A 271 -27.73 0.87 10.73
C PHE A 271 -28.73 1.04 11.88
N ARG A 272 -29.72 0.15 11.96
CA ARG A 272 -30.62 0.09 13.11
C ARG A 272 -30.91 -1.35 13.49
N ASN A 273 -31.11 -1.54 14.79
CA ASN A 273 -31.63 -2.78 15.36
C ASN A 273 -32.77 -2.43 16.34
N LYS A 274 -33.37 -3.43 17.01
CA LYS A 274 -34.47 -3.19 17.97
C LYS A 274 -34.11 -2.25 19.13
N ASN A 275 -32.82 -2.09 19.41
CA ASN A 275 -32.31 -1.28 20.52
C ASN A 275 -32.01 0.17 20.09
N GLY A 276 -32.04 0.47 18.79
CA GLY A 276 -31.92 1.84 18.28
C GLY A 276 -31.08 1.96 17.01
N ILE A 277 -30.69 3.20 16.73
CA ILE A 277 -30.06 3.62 15.48
C ILE A 277 -28.59 3.96 15.73
N SER A 278 -27.72 3.55 14.80
CA SER A 278 -26.28 3.82 14.83
C SER A 278 -25.96 5.29 14.53
N VAL A 279 -24.71 5.71 14.74
CA VAL A 279 -24.20 6.91 14.06
C VAL A 279 -24.10 6.65 12.55
N VAL A 280 -24.02 7.73 11.76
CA VAL A 280 -23.82 7.63 10.30
C VAL A 280 -22.35 7.32 10.02
N ALA A 281 -22.10 6.34 9.14
CA ALA A 281 -20.78 6.07 8.57
C ALA A 281 -20.76 6.47 7.09
N SER A 282 -19.58 6.70 6.54
CA SER A 282 -19.44 7.11 5.14
C SER A 282 -18.13 6.65 4.53
N ASP A 283 -18.11 6.50 3.22
CA ASP A 283 -16.91 6.33 2.41
C ASP A 283 -16.99 7.19 1.15
N SER A 284 -15.86 7.54 0.55
CA SER A 284 -15.77 8.40 -0.63
C SER A 284 -14.89 7.81 -1.73
N ILE A 285 -15.26 8.06 -2.97
CA ILE A 285 -14.51 7.66 -4.15
C ILE A 285 -14.39 8.82 -5.15
N GLN A 286 -13.27 8.94 -5.86
CA GLN A 286 -13.15 9.88 -6.97
C GLN A 286 -13.84 9.33 -8.22
N VAL A 287 -14.89 9.99 -8.69
CA VAL A 287 -15.50 9.65 -9.98
C VAL A 287 -14.79 10.43 -11.08
N ILE A 288 -14.15 9.71 -12.01
CA ILE A 288 -13.48 10.32 -13.16
C ILE A 288 -14.32 10.16 -14.41
N ALA A 289 -14.29 11.16 -15.30
CA ALA A 289 -14.86 11.00 -16.63
C ALA A 289 -14.12 9.86 -17.35
N PHE A 290 -14.84 9.10 -18.18
CA PHE A 290 -14.16 8.24 -19.13
C PHE A 290 -13.35 9.10 -20.10
N GLY A 291 -12.05 9.16 -19.87
CA GLY A 291 -11.07 9.83 -20.72
C GLY A 291 -11.10 11.36 -20.67
N GLU A 292 -10.43 11.96 -19.69
CA GLU A 292 -9.72 13.24 -19.86
C GLU A 292 -8.71 13.42 -18.73
N SER A 293 -7.43 13.55 -19.07
CA SER A 293 -6.33 13.84 -18.15
C SER A 293 -6.54 15.22 -17.51
N ALA A 294 -6.38 15.30 -16.18
CA ALA A 294 -6.50 16.53 -15.41
C ALA A 294 -5.56 17.64 -15.93
N PRO A 295 -5.97 18.92 -15.90
CA PRO A 295 -5.25 20.03 -16.52
C PRO A 295 -4.07 20.49 -15.64
N GLU A 296 -2.92 20.71 -16.25
CA GLU A 296 -1.77 21.37 -15.60
C GLU A 296 -2.01 22.90 -15.54
N THR A 297 -1.87 23.46 -14.34
CA THR A 297 -1.95 24.90 -14.07
C THR A 297 -0.74 25.61 -14.69
N GLN A 298 -0.99 26.58 -15.57
CA GLN A 298 0.02 27.40 -16.23
C GLN A 298 0.57 28.48 -15.29
N GLU A 299 1.86 28.48 -14.98
CA GLU A 299 2.59 29.67 -14.54
C GLU A 299 3.37 30.27 -15.71
N GLN A 300 3.19 31.58 -15.91
CA GLN A 300 3.71 32.39 -17.00
C GLN A 300 5.18 32.78 -16.75
N ILE A 301 6.08 32.40 -17.66
CA ILE A 301 7.51 32.78 -17.66
C ILE A 301 7.77 34.07 -18.46
N THR A 302 8.52 35.00 -17.85
CA THR A 302 9.23 36.12 -18.51
C THR A 302 10.61 35.58 -18.99
N PRO A 303 11.14 35.97 -20.16
CA PRO A 303 12.21 35.20 -20.80
C PRO A 303 13.59 35.64 -20.32
N GLU A 304 14.39 34.70 -19.80
CA GLU A 304 15.84 34.86 -19.68
C GLU A 304 16.57 33.54 -19.99
N LEU A 305 17.71 33.66 -20.68
CA LEU A 305 18.43 32.61 -21.40
C LEU A 305 19.10 31.55 -20.46
N ALA A 306 19.21 30.32 -20.98
CA ALA A 306 19.38 29.02 -20.32
C ALA A 306 20.66 28.79 -19.45
N PRO A 307 20.70 27.74 -18.59
CA PRO A 307 20.78 26.34 -19.03
C PRO A 307 19.70 25.39 -18.46
N GLU A 308 19.56 24.27 -19.17
CA GLU A 308 18.61 23.15 -19.14
C GLU A 308 17.91 22.75 -17.81
N PRO A 309 16.59 22.47 -17.84
CA PRO A 309 15.93 21.72 -16.76
C PRO A 309 16.00 20.19 -17.01
N GLN A 310 16.64 19.47 -16.07
CA GLN A 310 16.49 18.02 -15.93
C GLN A 310 15.08 17.68 -15.42
N VAL A 311 14.43 16.72 -16.08
CA VAL A 311 13.14 16.14 -15.67
C VAL A 311 13.40 14.95 -14.74
N LEU A 312 12.80 14.93 -13.55
CA LEU A 312 12.80 13.80 -12.61
C LEU A 312 11.35 13.29 -12.43
N GLY A 313 10.97 12.03 -12.68
CA GLY A 313 11.75 10.88 -13.09
C GLY A 313 10.86 9.73 -13.56
N ALA A 314 10.98 9.38 -14.85
CA ALA A 314 10.82 7.98 -15.24
C ALA A 314 11.94 7.19 -14.55
N ARG A 315 11.64 6.10 -13.84
CA ARG A 315 12.69 5.23 -13.32
C ARG A 315 13.45 4.64 -14.51
N VAL A 316 14.63 5.19 -14.78
CA VAL A 316 15.59 4.61 -15.71
C VAL A 316 16.37 3.55 -14.95
N TYR A 317 16.06 2.30 -15.22
CA TYR A 317 16.81 1.13 -14.81
C TYR A 317 18.12 1.05 -15.61
N ALA A 318 19.20 0.68 -14.91
CA ALA A 318 20.53 0.56 -15.48
C ALA A 318 20.65 -0.66 -16.41
N ASP A 319 21.62 -0.62 -17.32
CA ASP A 319 21.99 -1.76 -18.15
C ASP A 319 22.31 -3.00 -17.31
N GLY A 320 21.90 -4.17 -17.80
CA GLY A 320 21.95 -5.45 -17.10
C GLY A 320 20.72 -5.76 -16.24
N THR A 321 19.82 -4.81 -16.04
CA THR A 321 18.58 -5.05 -15.27
C THR A 321 17.58 -5.90 -16.05
N LEU A 322 16.97 -6.89 -15.38
CA LEU A 322 15.85 -7.64 -15.95
C LEU A 322 14.52 -7.01 -15.53
N ILE A 323 13.66 -6.72 -16.50
CA ILE A 323 12.30 -6.21 -16.27
C ILE A 323 11.24 -7.11 -16.94
N ARG A 324 10.02 -7.13 -16.41
CA ARG A 324 8.91 -7.91 -16.96
C ARG A 324 7.60 -7.12 -16.84
N GLY A 325 6.81 -7.14 -17.91
CA GLY A 325 5.53 -6.45 -18.01
C GLY A 325 4.34 -7.34 -17.73
N THR A 326 3.16 -6.85 -18.11
CA THR A 326 1.93 -7.65 -18.03
C THR A 326 1.94 -8.83 -19.01
N ASP A 327 2.67 -8.71 -20.13
CA ASP A 327 2.86 -9.75 -21.17
C ASP A 327 3.70 -10.96 -20.72
N LYS A 328 4.25 -10.90 -19.50
CA LYS A 328 5.12 -11.90 -18.86
C LYS A 328 6.43 -12.19 -19.61
N LYS A 329 6.77 -11.42 -20.63
CA LYS A 329 8.06 -11.51 -21.31
C LYS A 329 9.14 -10.85 -20.46
N ILE A 330 10.32 -11.46 -20.43
CA ILE A 330 11.45 -10.95 -19.66
C ILE A 330 12.35 -10.17 -20.60
N TYR A 331 12.67 -8.93 -20.24
CA TYR A 331 13.54 -8.05 -21.00
C TYR A 331 14.78 -7.72 -20.17
N ALA A 332 15.97 -7.85 -20.74
CA ALA A 332 17.19 -7.28 -20.19
C ALA A 332 17.39 -5.87 -20.75
N ILE A 333 17.80 -4.93 -19.93
CA ILE A 333 18.16 -3.58 -20.39
C ILE A 333 19.60 -3.61 -20.87
N LYS A 334 19.84 -3.16 -22.10
CA LYS A 334 21.18 -3.03 -22.68
C LYS A 334 21.25 -1.74 -23.47
N ASN A 335 22.26 -0.91 -23.21
CA ASN A 335 22.44 0.40 -23.81
C ASN A 335 21.15 1.24 -23.78
N GLN A 336 20.43 1.22 -22.65
CA GLN A 336 19.13 1.88 -22.47
C GLN A 336 18.02 1.44 -23.46
N ALA A 337 18.07 0.20 -23.94
CA ALA A 337 17.02 -0.42 -24.75
C ALA A 337 16.60 -1.79 -24.19
N LEU A 338 15.40 -2.25 -24.56
CA LEU A 338 14.89 -3.57 -24.16
C LEU A 338 15.40 -4.68 -25.08
N HIS A 339 16.06 -5.66 -24.47
CA HIS A 339 16.45 -6.93 -25.11
C HIS A 339 15.55 -8.05 -24.59
N HIS A 340 14.62 -8.55 -25.41
CA HIS A 340 13.76 -9.66 -25.01
C HIS A 340 14.56 -10.97 -24.88
N ILE A 341 14.45 -11.62 -23.72
CA ILE A 341 15.04 -12.92 -23.44
C ILE A 341 14.10 -14.00 -23.97
N ALA A 342 14.43 -14.57 -25.13
CA ALA A 342 13.53 -15.43 -25.88
C ALA A 342 13.50 -16.88 -25.36
N SER A 343 14.44 -17.27 -24.49
CA SER A 343 14.52 -18.65 -23.98
C SER A 343 15.01 -18.74 -22.54
N LEU A 344 14.58 -19.81 -21.86
CA LEU A 344 15.05 -20.16 -20.52
C LEU A 344 16.56 -20.48 -20.49
N ASP A 345 17.13 -20.95 -21.59
CA ASP A 345 18.56 -21.25 -21.70
C ASP A 345 19.41 -19.97 -21.76
N GLU A 346 18.94 -18.94 -22.47
CA GLU A 346 19.54 -17.59 -22.47
C GLU A 346 19.46 -16.95 -21.07
N LEU A 347 18.29 -17.02 -20.43
CA LEU A 347 18.10 -16.54 -19.06
C LEU A 347 19.07 -17.22 -18.08
N ARG A 348 19.22 -18.54 -18.18
CA ARG A 348 20.07 -19.34 -17.30
C ARG A 348 21.57 -19.14 -17.54
N ARG A 349 22.02 -18.94 -18.78
CA ARG A 349 23.46 -18.80 -19.07
C ARG A 349 23.98 -17.39 -18.83
N SER A 350 23.18 -16.37 -19.13
CA SER A 350 23.64 -14.98 -19.13
C SER A 350 23.15 -14.16 -17.93
N TYR A 351 22.10 -14.61 -17.25
CA TYR A 351 21.45 -13.84 -16.18
C TYR A 351 21.07 -14.68 -14.95
N ALA A 352 21.70 -15.84 -14.77
CA ALA A 352 21.44 -16.70 -13.60
C ALA A 352 21.66 -15.93 -12.29
N GLY A 353 20.65 -16.00 -11.40
CA GLY A 353 20.69 -15.35 -10.10
C GLY A 353 20.33 -13.86 -10.11
N MET A 354 20.07 -13.25 -11.27
CA MET A 354 19.62 -11.85 -11.34
C MET A 354 18.11 -11.72 -11.05
N PRO A 355 17.69 -10.68 -10.30
CA PRO A 355 16.27 -10.45 -10.03
C PRO A 355 15.55 -9.91 -11.27
N ILE A 356 14.34 -10.43 -11.53
CA ILE A 356 13.44 -9.91 -12.55
C ILE A 356 12.47 -8.93 -11.87
N ILE A 357 12.47 -7.69 -12.31
CA ILE A 357 11.66 -6.60 -11.76
C ILE A 357 10.36 -6.48 -12.55
N ASP A 358 9.23 -6.70 -11.89
CA ASP A 358 7.92 -6.45 -12.51
C ASP A 358 7.67 -4.93 -12.59
N VAL A 359 7.35 -4.44 -13.78
CA VAL A 359 7.15 -3.01 -14.08
C VAL A 359 5.84 -2.81 -14.87
N SER A 360 5.32 -1.58 -14.88
CA SER A 360 4.16 -1.25 -15.71
C SER A 360 4.52 -1.26 -17.19
N ASP A 361 3.54 -1.54 -18.06
CA ASP A 361 3.78 -1.50 -19.51
C ASP A 361 4.16 -0.09 -20.01
N SER A 362 3.82 0.97 -19.25
CA SER A 362 4.27 2.34 -19.49
C SER A 362 5.77 2.54 -19.28
N VAL A 363 6.36 1.82 -18.32
CA VAL A 363 7.82 1.79 -18.09
C VAL A 363 8.49 1.04 -19.24
N ILE A 364 7.90 -0.06 -19.70
CA ILE A 364 8.39 -0.84 -20.84
C ILE A 364 8.33 -0.02 -22.13
N SER A 365 7.23 0.71 -22.37
CA SER A 365 7.10 1.60 -23.53
C SER A 365 7.96 2.86 -23.44
N GLY A 366 8.45 3.21 -22.25
CA GLY A 366 9.37 4.33 -22.01
C GLY A 366 10.81 4.03 -22.44
N TYR A 367 11.15 2.76 -22.62
CA TYR A 367 12.35 2.35 -23.33
C TYR A 367 12.04 2.30 -24.83
N GLY A 368 12.91 2.90 -25.65
CA GLY A 368 12.76 2.85 -27.10
C GLY A 368 12.62 1.40 -27.56
N ILE A 369 11.43 1.06 -28.07
CA ILE A 369 11.24 -0.18 -28.82
C ILE A 369 12.09 -0.01 -30.07
N VAL A 370 13.30 -0.57 -30.07
CA VAL A 370 13.94 -0.89 -31.35
C VAL A 370 13.05 -1.95 -31.96
N ALA A 371 12.18 -1.52 -32.87
CA ALA A 371 11.20 -2.36 -33.53
C ALA A 371 11.89 -3.55 -34.20
N GLY A 372 11.77 -4.72 -33.57
CA GLY A 372 11.75 -6.00 -34.28
C GLY A 372 12.99 -6.45 -35.05
N ALA A 373 14.20 -6.00 -34.71
CA ALA A 373 15.40 -6.57 -35.30
C ALA A 373 16.00 -7.64 -34.39
N LYS A 374 15.92 -8.91 -34.81
CA LYS A 374 16.69 -10.00 -34.19
C LYS A 374 18.17 -9.58 -34.14
N ILE A 375 18.78 -9.56 -32.96
CA ILE A 375 20.21 -9.27 -32.78
C ILE A 375 20.97 -10.56 -33.09
N TYR A 376 21.86 -10.51 -34.08
CA TYR A 376 22.68 -11.62 -34.53
C TYR A 376 23.99 -11.68 -33.75
N GLY A 377 24.36 -12.88 -33.31
CA GLY A 377 25.56 -13.14 -32.53
C GLY A 377 26.84 -13.08 -33.36
N ILE A 378 27.98 -12.89 -32.70
CA ILE A 378 29.30 -12.91 -33.34
C ILE A 378 29.50 -14.24 -34.09
N GLY A 379 29.86 -14.16 -35.38
CA GLY A 379 30.03 -15.29 -36.28
C GLY A 379 28.76 -15.72 -37.03
N GLU A 380 27.61 -15.08 -36.78
CA GLU A 380 26.41 -15.25 -37.61
C GLU A 380 26.48 -14.38 -38.87
N LEU A 381 25.80 -14.83 -39.92
CA LEU A 381 25.78 -14.19 -41.23
C LEU A 381 24.45 -13.48 -41.48
N ILE A 382 24.50 -12.23 -41.90
CA ILE A 382 23.33 -11.42 -42.28
C ILE A 382 23.47 -10.87 -43.70
N ARG A 383 22.34 -10.68 -44.38
CA ARG A 383 22.29 -10.16 -45.75
C ARG A 383 21.15 -9.16 -45.92
N GLY A 384 21.47 -8.00 -46.49
CA GLY A 384 20.56 -6.87 -46.68
C GLY A 384 19.94 -6.81 -48.06
N SER A 385 19.33 -5.66 -48.36
CA SER A 385 18.73 -5.38 -49.67
C SER A 385 19.77 -5.34 -50.80
N ASP A 386 21.03 -4.99 -50.47
CA ASP A 386 22.17 -4.93 -51.40
C ASP A 386 22.75 -6.31 -51.76
N LYS A 387 22.18 -7.38 -51.18
CA LYS A 387 22.55 -8.80 -51.36
C LYS A 387 23.98 -9.15 -50.91
N LYS A 388 24.69 -8.23 -50.25
CA LYS A 388 26.01 -8.48 -49.66
C LYS A 388 25.88 -9.26 -48.37
N ILE A 389 26.82 -10.17 -48.12
CA ILE A 389 26.82 -11.02 -46.93
C ILE A 389 27.79 -10.44 -45.92
N TYR A 390 27.31 -10.20 -44.72
CA TYR A 390 28.10 -9.66 -43.62
C TYR A 390 28.18 -10.66 -42.48
N ALA A 391 29.38 -10.90 -41.97
CA ALA A 391 29.61 -11.65 -40.74
C ALA A 391 29.67 -10.68 -39.56
N ILE A 392 28.97 -11.00 -38.48
CA ILE A 392 29.05 -10.22 -37.25
C ILE A 392 30.37 -10.52 -36.54
N THR A 393 31.11 -9.47 -36.21
CA THR A 393 32.40 -9.54 -35.50
C THR A 393 32.30 -8.83 -34.15
N LYS A 394 33.35 -8.93 -33.34
CA LYS A 394 33.41 -8.27 -32.03
C LYS A 394 33.36 -6.74 -32.09
N THR A 395 33.74 -6.14 -33.23
CA THR A 395 33.88 -4.68 -33.39
C THR A 395 32.91 -4.08 -34.41
N GLY A 396 31.96 -4.87 -34.91
CA GLY A 396 31.02 -4.45 -35.96
C GLY A 396 30.79 -5.58 -36.97
N LYS A 397 30.57 -5.25 -38.24
CA LYS A 397 30.39 -6.24 -39.32
C LYS A 397 31.58 -6.34 -40.28
N HIS A 398 31.87 -7.55 -40.75
CA HIS A 398 32.84 -7.84 -41.81
C HIS A 398 32.11 -8.26 -43.09
N HIS A 399 32.43 -7.65 -44.23
CA HIS A 399 31.85 -8.03 -45.52
C HIS A 399 32.59 -9.24 -46.08
N VAL A 400 31.88 -10.34 -46.33
CA VAL A 400 32.45 -11.56 -46.92
C VAL A 400 32.57 -11.36 -48.43
N LEU A 401 33.81 -11.29 -48.92
CA LEU A 401 34.10 -10.80 -50.28
C LEU A 401 34.12 -11.93 -51.33
N SER A 402 34.23 -13.19 -50.92
CA SER A 402 34.35 -14.31 -51.85
C SER A 402 33.66 -15.59 -51.37
N LEU A 403 33.32 -16.46 -52.32
CA LEU A 403 32.80 -17.81 -52.02
C LEU A 403 33.83 -18.69 -51.30
N GLU A 404 35.12 -18.47 -51.55
CA GLU A 404 36.20 -19.21 -50.90
C GLU A 404 36.32 -18.85 -49.41
N GLU A 405 36.19 -17.56 -49.08
CA GLU A 405 36.11 -17.08 -47.69
C GLU A 405 34.87 -17.65 -46.99
N LEU A 406 33.70 -17.60 -47.65
CA LEU A 406 32.46 -18.13 -47.11
C LEU A 406 32.54 -19.64 -46.82
N ALA A 407 33.16 -20.40 -47.73
CA ALA A 407 33.33 -21.85 -47.59
C ALA A 407 34.38 -22.24 -46.54
N ARG A 408 35.43 -21.44 -46.36
CA ARG A 408 36.50 -21.71 -45.38
C ARG A 408 36.08 -21.36 -43.96
N ASP A 409 35.51 -20.17 -43.75
CA ASP A 409 35.36 -19.58 -42.42
C ASP A 409 33.92 -19.68 -41.88
N TYR A 410 32.93 -19.91 -42.75
CA TYR A 410 31.51 -19.92 -42.40
C TYR A 410 30.73 -21.13 -42.95
N PHE A 411 31.41 -22.25 -43.17
CA PHE A 411 30.80 -23.46 -43.71
C PHE A 411 29.56 -23.90 -42.91
N GLN A 412 28.45 -24.18 -43.61
CA GLN A 412 27.14 -24.55 -43.06
C GLN A 412 26.46 -23.52 -42.15
N LYS A 413 26.94 -22.27 -42.09
CA LYS A 413 26.26 -21.21 -41.34
C LYS A 413 25.07 -20.67 -42.13
N LEU A 414 23.96 -20.49 -41.42
CA LEU A 414 22.73 -19.94 -41.98
C LEU A 414 22.90 -18.44 -42.25
N ILE A 415 22.54 -18.00 -43.46
CA ILE A 415 22.52 -16.58 -43.82
C ILE A 415 21.12 -16.04 -43.56
N HIS A 416 21.03 -15.07 -42.69
CA HIS A 416 19.77 -14.43 -42.33
C HIS A 416 19.51 -13.20 -43.19
N ASN A 417 18.41 -13.19 -43.94
CA ASN A 417 17.99 -12.02 -44.69
C ASN A 417 17.31 -11.02 -43.74
N VAL A 418 17.80 -9.80 -43.70
CA VAL A 418 17.39 -8.78 -42.73
C VAL A 418 17.20 -7.41 -43.40
N PRO A 419 16.34 -6.54 -42.84
CA PRO A 419 16.27 -5.14 -43.27
C PRO A 419 17.60 -4.39 -43.09
N ASP A 420 17.88 -3.39 -43.93
CA ASP A 420 19.14 -2.63 -43.85
C ASP A 420 19.29 -1.85 -42.53
N SER A 421 18.17 -1.51 -41.88
CA SER A 421 18.15 -0.93 -40.54
C SER A 421 18.73 -1.86 -39.47
N VAL A 422 18.78 -3.18 -39.71
CA VAL A 422 19.44 -4.18 -38.85
C VAL A 422 20.94 -4.21 -39.13
N ILE A 423 21.33 -4.11 -40.40
CA ILE A 423 22.75 -4.09 -40.79
C ILE A 423 23.43 -2.81 -40.32
N ALA A 424 22.72 -1.68 -40.28
CA ALA A 424 23.25 -0.40 -39.81
C ALA A 424 23.59 -0.38 -38.30
N GLN A 425 23.17 -1.40 -37.54
CA GLN A 425 23.44 -1.52 -36.11
C GLN A 425 24.81 -2.16 -35.79
N TYR A 426 25.51 -2.68 -36.81
CA TYR A 426 26.83 -3.31 -36.72
C TYR A 426 27.80 -2.67 -37.72
#